data_AF-A0A087UHF3-F1
#
_entry.id   AF-A0A087UHF3-F1
#
_cell.length_a   1.000
_cell.length_b   1.000
_cell.length_c   1.000
_cell.angle_alpha   90.00
_cell.angle_beta   90.00
_cell.angle_gamma   90.00
#
_symmetry.space_group_name_H-M   'P 1'
#
loop_
_entity.id
_entity.type
_entity.pdbx_description
1 polymer ?
#
loop_
_entity_poly.entity_id
_entity_poly.type
_entity_poly.pdbx_seq_one_letter_code
_entity_poly.pdbx_strand_id
1 'polypeptide(L)'
;MSKDKTKFTVAISIKKEVGNALVYYKQDGERFEYNCTIKLNVETVYKFLLSFRPPQKLKSASLKGTLLEVNQEESTAECSNYSFVWTSNNACISKKNQRVHFPL
;
A
#
# COMPACT_ATOMS: atom_id res chain seq x y z
N MET A 1 30.78 15.84 3.64
CA MET A 1 29.69 15.87 2.65
C MET A 1 28.39 15.58 3.39
N SER A 2 27.56 16.60 3.61
CA SER A 2 26.27 16.48 4.29
C SER A 2 25.32 15.65 3.43
N LYS A 3 24.78 14.55 3.95
CA LYS A 3 23.65 13.86 3.32
C LYS A 3 22.41 14.70 3.63
N ASP A 4 22.08 15.65 2.75
CA ASP A 4 20.75 16.26 2.78
C ASP A 4 19.72 15.15 2.62
N LYS A 5 19.02 14.82 3.71
CA LYS A 5 17.81 14.00 3.65
C LYS A 5 16.76 14.83 2.92
N THR A 6 16.70 14.69 1.61
CA THR A 6 15.58 15.22 0.81
C THR A 6 14.29 14.66 1.40
N LYS A 7 13.47 15.55 1.96
CA LYS A 7 12.15 15.18 2.46
C LYS A 7 11.30 14.80 1.25
N PHE A 8 10.70 13.62 1.30
CA PHE A 8 9.71 13.20 0.32
C PHE A 8 8.47 12.70 1.05
N THR A 9 7.33 12.90 0.41
CA THR A 9 6.04 12.38 0.85
C THR A 9 5.69 11.17 0.01
N VAL A 10 5.16 10.14 0.67
CA VAL A 10 4.62 8.95 0.03
C VAL A 10 3.13 8.89 0.32
N ALA A 11 2.33 8.75 -0.74
CA ALA A 11 0.91 8.46 -0.61
C ALA A 11 0.64 7.05 -1.17
N ILE A 12 -0.13 6.27 -0.40
CA ILE A 12 -0.57 4.93 -0.79
C ILE A 12 -2.09 4.97 -0.90
N SER A 13 -2.62 4.51 -2.02
CA SER A 13 -4.05 4.29 -2.24
C SER A 13 -4.28 2.83 -2.60
N ILE A 14 -5.37 2.25 -2.08
CA ILE A 14 -5.73 0.85 -2.26
C ILE A 14 -7.18 0.77 -2.70
N LYS A 15 -7.43 0.04 -3.79
CA LYS A 15 -8.77 -0.21 -4.32
C LYS A 15 -8.92 -1.67 -4.71
N LYS A 16 -10.15 -2.18 -4.69
CA LYS A 16 -10.49 -3.45 -5.33
C LYS A 16 -10.34 -3.26 -6.84
N GLU A 17 -9.69 -4.22 -7.51
CA GLU A 17 -9.49 -4.14 -8.96
C GLU A 17 -10.83 -4.28 -9.69
N VAL A 18 -11.64 -5.25 -9.27
CA VAL A 18 -13.00 -5.42 -9.80
C VAL A 18 -13.91 -4.34 -9.20
N GLY A 19 -14.46 -3.50 -10.07
CA GLY A 19 -15.43 -2.47 -9.72
C GLY A 19 -14.84 -1.20 -9.09
N ASN A 20 -13.51 -1.07 -8.99
CA ASN A 20 -12.82 0.10 -8.42
C ASN A 20 -13.33 0.51 -7.02
N ALA A 21 -13.91 -0.43 -6.25
CA ALA A 21 -14.49 -0.12 -4.95
C ALA A 21 -13.39 0.16 -3.91
N LEU A 22 -13.64 1.14 -3.04
CA LEU A 22 -12.73 1.50 -1.95
C LEU A 22 -12.63 0.38 -0.90
N VAL A 23 -11.47 0.32 -0.24
CA VAL A 23 -11.26 -0.53 0.93
C VAL A 23 -11.73 0.20 2.19
N TYR A 24 -12.15 -0.54 3.21
CA TYR A 24 -12.56 0.08 4.46
C TYR A 24 -11.33 0.53 5.26
N TYR A 25 -11.27 1.81 5.58
CA TYR A 25 -10.28 2.41 6.46
C TYR A 25 -10.93 2.81 7.78
N LYS A 26 -10.31 2.45 8.90
CA LYS A 26 -10.79 2.77 10.24
C LYS A 26 -9.67 3.40 11.06
N GLN A 27 -9.97 4.50 11.75
CA GLN A 27 -9.16 4.96 12.89
C GLN A 27 -9.61 4.22 14.15
N ASP A 28 -8.67 3.53 14.80
CA ASP A 28 -8.91 2.70 15.98
C ASP A 28 -8.55 3.40 17.31
N GLY A 29 -8.03 4.63 17.24
CA GLY A 29 -7.54 5.37 18.42
C GLY A 29 -6.37 4.64 19.08
N GLU A 30 -6.32 4.66 20.41
CA GLU A 30 -5.23 4.04 21.21
C GLU A 30 -5.50 2.56 21.57
N ARG A 31 -6.54 1.94 20.98
CA ARG A 31 -6.94 0.57 21.34
C ARG A 31 -5.94 -0.49 20.85
N PHE A 32 -5.18 -0.20 19.81
CA PHE A 32 -4.17 -1.10 19.25
C PHE A 32 -2.85 -0.36 19.10
N GLU A 33 -1.78 -1.12 18.90
CA GLU A 33 -0.42 -0.58 18.67
C GLU A 33 -0.38 0.42 17.50
N TYR A 34 -1.28 0.27 16.52
CA TYR A 34 -1.42 1.19 15.40
C TYR A 34 -2.83 1.78 15.38
N ASN A 35 -2.90 3.08 15.14
CA ASN A 35 -4.13 3.87 15.25
C ASN A 35 -5.04 3.71 14.03
N CYS A 36 -4.62 2.94 13.02
CA CYS A 36 -5.32 2.79 11.74
C CYS A 36 -5.36 1.32 11.31
N THR A 37 -6.53 0.86 10.85
CA THR A 37 -6.73 -0.46 10.26
C THR A 37 -7.31 -0.33 8.85
N ILE A 38 -6.74 -1.07 7.90
CA ILE A 38 -7.33 -1.30 6.58
C ILE A 38 -7.96 -2.70 6.57
N LYS A 39 -9.24 -2.81 6.22
CA LYS A 39 -9.90 -4.10 6.08
C LYS A 39 -9.96 -4.50 4.62
N LEU A 40 -9.45 -5.71 4.36
CA LEU A 40 -9.44 -6.36 3.07
C LEU A 40 -10.26 -7.64 3.15
N ASN A 41 -10.96 -7.95 2.07
CA ASN A 41 -11.61 -9.23 1.86
C ASN A 41 -10.54 -10.24 1.45
N VAL A 42 -10.77 -11.51 1.78
CA VAL A 42 -9.98 -12.62 1.22
C VAL A 42 -10.41 -12.88 -0.23
N GLU A 43 -9.60 -13.64 -0.97
CA GLU A 43 -9.90 -14.05 -2.36
C GLU A 43 -10.27 -12.87 -3.29
N THR A 44 -9.65 -11.70 -3.06
CA THR A 44 -9.94 -10.46 -3.76
C THR A 44 -8.66 -9.90 -4.37
N VAL A 45 -8.77 -9.38 -5.59
CA VAL A 45 -7.68 -8.69 -6.29
C VAL A 45 -7.72 -7.20 -5.95
N TYR A 46 -6.57 -6.66 -5.55
CA TYR A 46 -6.38 -5.27 -5.16
C TYR A 46 -5.35 -4.59 -6.05
N LYS A 47 -5.62 -3.34 -6.41
CA LYS A 47 -4.63 -2.44 -7.02
C LYS A 47 -4.19 -1.41 -6.00
N PHE A 48 -2.89 -1.36 -5.83
CA PHE A 48 -2.20 -0.37 -5.02
C PHE A 48 -1.65 0.70 -5.95
N LEU A 49 -1.77 1.95 -5.52
CA LEU A 49 -1.26 3.13 -6.20
C LEU A 49 -0.33 3.85 -5.22
N LEU A 50 0.91 4.06 -5.64
CA LEU A 50 1.97 4.65 -4.85
C LEU A 50 2.43 5.94 -5.52
N SER A 51 2.38 7.06 -4.82
CA SER A 51 2.78 8.37 -5.32
C SER A 51 3.89 8.95 -4.47
N PHE A 52 5.00 9.33 -5.09
CA PHE A 52 6.11 10.03 -4.44
C PHE A 52 6.14 11.50 -4.85
N ARG A 53 6.40 12.39 -3.88
CA ARG A 53 6.62 13.83 -4.11
C ARG A 53 7.79 14.32 -3.24
N PRO A 54 8.92 14.80 -3.78
CA PRO A 54 9.27 14.85 -5.21
C PRO A 54 9.43 13.45 -5.83
N PRO A 55 9.54 13.31 -7.17
CA PRO A 55 9.64 12.02 -7.85
C PRO A 55 10.75 11.13 -7.27
N GLN A 56 10.47 9.85 -7.04
CA GLN A 56 11.43 8.85 -6.56
C GLN A 56 11.36 7.59 -7.42
N LYS A 57 12.52 6.98 -7.71
CA LYS A 57 12.55 5.72 -8.46
C LYS A 57 12.25 4.54 -7.53
N LEU A 58 11.10 3.89 -7.74
CA LEU A 58 10.76 2.64 -7.04
C LEU A 58 11.63 1.49 -7.57
N LYS A 59 12.38 0.82 -6.69
CA LYS A 59 13.23 -0.32 -7.06
C LYS A 59 12.49 -1.65 -7.07
N SER A 60 11.67 -1.88 -6.05
CA SER A 60 10.93 -3.11 -5.83
C SER A 60 9.77 -2.83 -4.89
N ALA A 61 8.68 -3.58 -5.04
CA ALA A 61 7.59 -3.64 -4.09
C ALA A 61 7.37 -5.10 -3.69
N SER A 62 7.11 -5.34 -2.40
CA SER A 62 6.79 -6.69 -1.92
C SER A 62 5.72 -6.62 -0.85
N LEU A 63 4.83 -7.60 -0.83
CA LEU A 63 3.80 -7.72 0.21
C LEU A 63 3.74 -9.17 0.69
N LYS A 64 3.83 -9.38 2.01
CA LYS A 64 3.92 -10.72 2.64
C LYS A 64 5.07 -11.59 2.10
N GLY A 65 6.19 -10.98 1.74
CA GLY A 65 7.33 -11.69 1.14
C GLY A 65 7.14 -12.05 -0.33
N THR A 66 5.99 -11.73 -0.94
CA THR A 66 5.77 -11.88 -2.37
C THR A 66 6.22 -10.63 -3.10
N LEU A 67 7.12 -10.78 -4.07
CA LEU A 67 7.52 -9.68 -4.95
C LEU A 67 6.36 -9.31 -5.87
N LEU A 68 6.07 -8.01 -5.98
CA LEU A 68 5.00 -7.49 -6.81
C LEU A 68 5.58 -6.91 -8.09
N GLU A 69 4.87 -7.14 -9.19
CA GLU A 69 5.18 -6.49 -10.46
C GLU A 69 4.82 -5.00 -10.36
N VAL A 70 5.83 -4.15 -10.56
CA VAL A 70 5.72 -2.70 -10.46
C VAL A 70 5.49 -2.13 -11.86
N ASN A 71 4.35 -1.47 -12.05
CA ASN A 71 4.04 -0.69 -13.24
C ASN A 71 4.24 0.78 -12.94
N GLN A 72 5.05 1.48 -13.73
CA GLN A 72 5.16 2.93 -13.64
C GLN A 72 4.03 3.55 -14.45
N GLU A 73 3.10 4.22 -13.78
CA GLU A 73 1.94 4.85 -14.42
C GLU A 73 2.33 6.23 -14.96
N GLU A 74 3.08 7.00 -14.19
CA GLU A 74 3.44 8.38 -14.53
C GLU A 74 4.74 8.79 -13.84
N SER A 75 5.54 9.62 -14.51
CA SER A 75 6.68 10.30 -13.88
C SER A 75 6.83 11.69 -14.46
N THR A 76 6.61 12.70 -13.63
CA THR A 76 6.72 14.12 -13.96
C THR A 76 7.87 14.76 -13.19
N ALA A 77 8.06 16.07 -13.33
CA ALA A 77 9.00 16.82 -12.52
C ALA A 77 8.57 16.93 -11.04
N GLU A 78 7.28 16.75 -10.75
CA GLU A 78 6.70 16.97 -9.41
C GLU A 78 6.40 15.67 -8.67
N CYS A 79 6.02 14.60 -9.39
CA CYS A 79 5.72 13.32 -8.78
C CYS A 79 6.07 12.11 -9.66
N SER A 80 6.19 10.95 -9.02
CA SER A 80 6.25 9.66 -9.71
C SER A 80 5.19 8.73 -9.13
N ASN A 81 4.37 8.15 -10.00
CA ASN A 81 3.25 7.29 -9.67
C ASN A 81 3.52 5.86 -10.17
N TYR A 82 3.31 4.90 -9.27
CA TYR A 82 3.46 3.48 -9.52
C TYR A 82 2.17 2.75 -9.16
N SER A 83 1.90 1.66 -9.87
CA SER A 83 0.84 0.74 -9.51
C SER A 83 1.34 -0.69 -9.45
N PHE A 84 0.70 -1.48 -8.60
CA PHE A 84 0.96 -2.90 -8.51
C PHE A 84 -0.31 -3.63 -8.07
N VAL A 85 -0.45 -4.86 -8.54
CA VAL A 85 -1.61 -5.71 -8.27
C VAL A 85 -1.21 -6.78 -7.26
N TRP A 86 -2.06 -6.98 -6.25
CA TRP A 86 -1.90 -8.05 -5.28
C TRP A 86 -3.22 -8.75 -5.05
N THR A 87 -3.15 -10.07 -4.92
CA THR A 87 -4.32 -10.92 -4.73
C THR A 87 -4.26 -11.60 -3.38
N SER A 88 -5.36 -11.52 -2.61
CA SER A 88 -5.45 -12.08 -1.28
C SER A 88 -5.87 -13.57 -1.24
N ASN A 89 -5.64 -14.33 -2.31
CA ASN A 89 -6.07 -15.74 -2.43
C ASN A 89 -5.44 -16.65 -1.36
N ASN A 90 -4.23 -16.30 -0.89
CA ASN A 90 -3.52 -17.06 0.14
C ASN A 90 -3.59 -16.37 1.53
N ALA A 91 -4.54 -15.44 1.73
CA ALA A 91 -4.72 -14.77 3.00
C ALA A 91 -5.79 -15.48 3.83
N CYS A 92 -5.43 -15.89 5.05
CA CYS A 92 -6.41 -16.38 6.02
C CYS A 92 -7.26 -15.22 6.55
N ILE A 93 -8.55 -15.48 6.77
CA ILE A 93 -9.45 -14.54 7.44
C ILE A 93 -8.91 -14.28 8.85
N SER A 94 -8.71 -13.00 9.20
CA SER A 94 -8.33 -12.64 10.57
C SER A 94 -9.52 -12.82 11.51
N LYS A 95 -9.28 -13.37 12.70
CA LYS A 95 -10.30 -13.45 13.75
C LYS A 95 -10.63 -12.06 14.28
N LYS A 96 -11.82 -11.91 14.88
CA LYS A 96 -12.22 -10.67 15.55
C LYS A 96 -11.11 -10.21 16.50
N ASN A 97 -10.78 -8.93 16.41
CA ASN A 97 -9.72 -8.28 17.15
C ASN A 97 -8.27 -8.74 16.88
N GLN A 98 -8.02 -9.60 15.90
CA GLN A 98 -6.66 -9.92 15.45
C GLN A 98 -6.32 -9.11 14.19
N ARG A 99 -5.14 -8.49 14.18
CA ARG A 99 -4.59 -7.78 13.01
C ARG A 99 -3.35 -8.52 12.55
N VAL A 100 -3.15 -8.50 11.24
CA VAL A 100 -1.89 -8.94 10.65
C VAL A 100 -1.15 -7.68 10.25
N HIS A 101 0.08 -7.54 10.74
CA HIS A 101 0.96 -6.44 10.38
C HIS A 101 1.73 -6.83 9.12
N PHE A 102 1.69 -5.96 8.13
CA PHE A 102 2.46 -6.12 6.91
C PHE A 102 3.54 -5.03 6.87
N PRO A 103 4.83 -5.39 6.83
CA PRO A 103 5.83 -4.42 6.41
C PRO A 103 5.55 -4.08 4.95
N LEU A 104 5.42 -2.78 4.67
CA LEU A 104 5.32 -2.20 3.34
C LEU A 104 6.66 -1.57 2.96
#